data_AF-A0A2I8F1K0-F1
#
_entry.id   AF-A0A2I8F1K0-F1
#
_cell.length_a   1.000
_cell.length_b   1.000
_cell.length_c   1.000
_cell.angle_alpha   90.00
_cell.angle_beta   90.00
_cell.angle_gamma   90.00
#
_symmetry.space_group_name_H-M   'P 1'
#
loop_
_entity.id
_entity.type
_entity.pdbx_description
1 polymer ?
#
loop_
_entity_poly.entity_id
_entity_poly.type
_entity_poly.pdbx_seq_one_letter_code
_entity_poly.pdbx_strand_id
1 'polypeptide(L)' 'MMHAVVDLVMTTPPPLMVVIVFAVTYFVVGLPVHFTHGAGYRDVLGTMAGVLAALVYIALLVDSHANVH' A
#
# COMPACT_ATOMS: atom_id res chain seq x y z
N MET A 1 9.81 -18.87 -4.61
CA MET A 1 9.59 -17.43 -4.35
C MET A 1 8.11 -17.08 -4.21
N MET A 2 7.24 -17.45 -5.16
CA MET A 2 5.82 -17.06 -5.15
C MET A 2 5.06 -17.51 -3.88
N HIS A 3 5.28 -18.74 -3.39
CA HIS A 3 4.66 -19.22 -2.14
C HIS A 3 5.09 -18.44 -0.88
N ALA A 4 6.34 -17.99 -0.81
CA ALA A 4 6.83 -17.24 0.35
C ALA A 4 6.21 -15.84 0.45
N VAL A 5 5.88 -15.24 -0.70
CA VAL A 5 5.17 -13.96 -0.74
C VAL A 5 3.71 -14.13 -0.29
N VAL A 6 3.07 -15.23 -0.70
CA VAL A 6 1.71 -15.56 -0.28
C VAL A 6 1.65 -15.85 1.22
N ASP A 7 2.57 -16.64 1.76
CA ASP A 7 2.66 -16.89 3.21
C ASP A 7 2.90 -15.61 4.00
N LEU A 8 3.76 -14.72 3.50
CA LEU A 8 3.99 -13.42 4.12
C LEU A 8 2.71 -12.58 4.13
N VAL A 9 1.95 -12.54 3.03
CA VAL A 9 0.67 -11.81 2.95
C VAL A 9 -0.35 -12.39 3.93
N MET A 10 -0.45 -13.72 4.04
CA MET A 10 -1.43 -14.38 4.91
C MET A 10 -1.12 -14.26 6.40
N THR A 11 0.16 -14.09 6.77
CA THR A 11 0.60 -13.98 8.18
C THR A 11 0.76 -12.54 8.65
N THR A 12 0.74 -11.57 7.74
CA THR A 12 0.96 -10.17 8.06
C THR A 12 -0.35 -9.49 8.48
N PRO A 13 -0.38 -8.73 9.60
CA PRO A 13 -1.55 -7.95 9.98
C PRO A 13 -1.95 -6.98 8.86
N PRO A 14 -3.25 -6.85 8.53
CA PRO A 14 -3.72 -5.98 7.46
C PRO A 14 -3.15 -4.54 7.47
N PRO A 15 -3.01 -3.86 8.63
CA PRO A 15 -2.39 -2.54 8.68
C PRO A 15 -0.93 -2.53 8.23
N LEU A 16 -0.16 -3.56 8.60
CA LEU A 16 1.25 -3.68 8.25
C LEU A 16 1.42 -3.90 6.74
N MET A 17 0.53 -4.71 6.14
CA MET A 17 0.53 -4.95 4.70
C MET A 17 0.30 -3.65 3.91
N VAL A 18 -0.60 -2.80 4.40
CA VAL A 18 -0.89 -1.48 3.81
C VAL A 18 0.33 -0.56 3.88
N VAL A 19 1.03 -0.51 5.02
CA VAL A 19 2.27 0.28 5.17
C VAL A 19 3.36 -0.20 4.21
N ILE A 20 3.52 -1.53 4.06
CA ILE A 20 4.50 -2.11 3.15
C ILE A 20 4.19 -1.72 1.70
N VAL A 21 2.94 -1.87 1.26
CA VAL A 21 2.51 -1.51 -0.09
C VAL A 21 2.72 -0.02 -0.36
N PHE A 22 2.36 0.84 0.60
CA PHE A 22 2.60 2.28 0.50
C PHE A 22 4.10 2.59 0.40
N ALA A 23 4.93 2.01 1.27
CA ALA A 23 6.37 2.24 1.28
C ALA A 23 7.02 1.84 -0.04
N VAL A 24 6.70 0.65 -0.57
CA VAL A 24 7.21 0.16 -1.85
C VAL A 24 6.79 1.09 -3.00
N THR A 25 5.51 1.44 -3.05
CA THR A 25 4.98 2.32 -4.11
C THR A 25 5.62 3.71 -4.05
N TYR A 26 5.78 4.26 -2.85
CA TYR A 26 6.43 5.55 -2.64
C TYR A 26 7.91 5.52 -3.04
N PHE A 27 8.63 4.43 -2.74
CA PHE A 27 10.04 4.29 -3.10
C PHE A 27 10.26 4.10 -4.60
N VAL A 28 9.40 3.31 -5.25
CA VAL A 28 9.54 2.98 -6.68
C VAL A 28 8.99 4.09 -7.58
N VAL A 29 7.96 4.83 -7.14
CA VAL A 29 7.27 5.82 -7.98
C VAL A 29 7.41 7.22 -7.40
N GLY A 30 7.10 7.41 -6.12
CA GLY A 30 7.11 8.74 -5.50
C GLY A 30 8.49 9.40 -5.49
N LEU A 31 9.53 8.64 -5.13
CA LEU A 31 10.92 9.11 -5.05
C LEU A 31 11.52 9.46 -6.42
N PRO A 32 11.45 8.61 -7.46
CA PRO A 32 11.95 8.97 -8.79
C PRO A 32 11.21 10.14 -9.42
N VAL A 33 9.90 10.23 -9.22
CA VAL A 33 9.12 11.36 -9.74
C VAL A 33 9.47 12.65 -9.00
N HIS A 34 9.72 12.59 -7.69
CA HIS A 34 10.19 13.75 -6.91
C HIS A 34 11.49 14.35 -7.49
N PHE A 35 12.45 13.49 -7.84
CA PHE A 35 13.72 13.96 -8.41
C PHE A 35 13.62 14.44 -9.86
N THR A 36 12.65 13.95 -10.63
CA THR A 36 12.53 14.27 -12.07
C THR A 36 11.59 15.45 -12.36
N HIS A 37 10.53 15.63 -11.57
CA HIS A 37 9.47 16.61 -11.86
C HIS A 37 9.26 17.63 -10.72
N GLY A 38 10.07 17.56 -9.66
CA GLY A 38 10.03 18.50 -8.54
C GLY A 38 8.99 18.16 -7.47
N ALA A 39 8.97 18.98 -6.42
CA ALA A 39 8.22 18.70 -5.19
C ALA A 39 6.70 18.56 -5.38
N GLY A 40 6.08 19.31 -6.31
CA GLY A 40 4.63 19.29 -6.49
C GLY A 40 4.07 17.94 -7.00
N TYR A 41 4.85 17.17 -7.77
CA TYR A 41 4.41 15.85 -8.23
C TYR A 41 4.48 14.78 -7.13
N ARG A 42 5.35 14.97 -6.13
CA ARG A 42 5.40 14.11 -4.94
C ARG A 42 4.08 14.18 -4.18
N ASP A 43 3.48 15.36 -4.08
CA ASP A 43 2.25 15.55 -3.31
C ASP A 43 1.06 14.84 -3.98
N VAL A 44 0.96 14.92 -5.31
CA VAL A 44 -0.10 14.22 -6.08
C VAL A 44 0.08 12.70 -6.01
N LEU A 45 1.30 12.20 -6.25
CA LEU A 45 1.58 10.76 -6.22
C LEU A 45 1.52 10.17 -4.81
N GLY A 46 2.01 10.91 -3.81
CA GLY A 46 1.89 10.55 -2.40
C GLY A 46 0.44 10.49 -1.95
N THR A 47 -0.39 11.43 -2.41
CA THR A 47 -1.83 11.41 -2.15
C THR A 47 -2.49 10.21 -2.82
N MET A 48 -2.20 9.93 -4.09
CA MET A 48 -2.75 8.75 -4.77
C MET A 48 -2.31 7.43 -4.14
N ALA A 49 -1.05 7.32 -3.70
CA ALA A 49 -0.56 6.16 -2.96
C ALA A 49 -1.26 6.02 -1.60
N GLY A 50 -1.51 7.12 -0.89
CA GLY A 50 -2.26 7.14 0.37
C GLY A 50 -3.73 6.73 0.17
N VAL A 51 -4.37 7.19 -0.89
CA VAL A 51 -5.74 6.79 -1.27
C VAL A 51 -5.80 5.30 -1.58
N LEU A 52 -4.85 4.78 -2.37
CA LEU A 52 -4.76 3.34 -2.66
C LEU A 52 -4.58 2.52 -1.38
N ALA A 53 -3.67 2.95 -0.49
CA ALA A 53 -3.43 2.31 0.80
C ALA A 53 -4.70 2.29 1.68
N ALA A 54 -5.45 3.40 1.72
CA ALA A 54 -6.72 3.48 2.43
C ALA A 54 -7.79 2.54 1.84
N LEU A 55 -7.90 2.45 0.52
CA LEU A 55 -8.83 1.53 -0.15
C LEU A 55 -8.50 0.06 0.14
N VAL A 56 -7.21 -0.30 0.11
CA VAL A 56 -6.76 -1.65 0.47
C VAL A 56 -7.10 -1.95 1.94
N TYR A 57 -6.87 -1.01 2.86
CA TYR A 57 -7.22 -1.19 4.26
C TYR A 57 -8.72 -1.41 4.45
N ILE A 58 -9.56 -0.58 3.82
CA ILE A 58 -11.03 -0.70 3.90
C ILE A 58 -11.49 -2.05 3.35
N ALA A 59 -10.95 -2.49 2.20
CA ALA A 59 -11.30 -3.79 1.62
C ALA A 59 -10.97 -4.95 2.57
N LEU A 60 -9.79 -4.94 3.19
CA LEU A 60 -9.39 -5.95 4.16
C LEU A 60 -10.24 -5.90 5.44
N LEU A 61 -10.61 -4.69 5.90
CA LEU A 61 -11.47 -4.53 7.06
C LEU A 61 -12.87 -5.09 6.79
N VAL A 62 -13.45 -4.79 5.62
CA VAL A 62 -14.76 -5.31 5.20
C VAL A 62 -14.73 -6.83 5.08
N ASP A 63 -13.71 -7.40 4.43
CA ASP A 63 -13.54 -8.86 4.31
C ASP A 63 -13.44 -9.53 5.69
N SER A 64 -12.64 -8.96 6.59
CA SER A 64 -12.52 -9.48 7.95
C SER A 64 -13.83 -9.43 8.74
N HIS A 65 -14.63 -8.37 8.56
CA HIS A 65 -15.95 -8.27 9.20
C HIS A 65 -16.96 -9.25 8.61
N ALA A 66 -16.91 -9.46 7.28
CA ALA A 66 -17.80 -10.39 6.59
C ALA A 66 -17.49 -11.86 6.92
N ASN A 67 -16.24 -12.19 7.24
CA ASN A 67 -15.83 -13.56 7.60
C ASN A 67 -16.06 -13.89 9.10
N VAL A 68 -16.34 -12.88 9.94
CA VAL A 68 -16.63 -13.04 11.38
C VAL A 68 -18.13 -13.24 11.65
N HIS A 69 -18.99 -12.91 10.68
CA HIS A 69 -20.45 -13.12 10.72
C HIS A 69 -20.88 -14.26 9.81
#